data_AF-A0A4Y2RGF0-F1
#
_entry.id   AF-A0A4Y2RGF0-F1
#
_cell.length_a   1.000
_cell.length_b   1.000
_cell.length_c   1.000
_cell.angle_alpha   90.00
_cell.angle_beta   90.00
_cell.angle_gamma   90.00
#
_symmetry.space_group_name_H-M   'P 1'
#
loop_
_entity.id
_entity.type
_entity.pdbx_description
1 polymer ?
#
loop_
_entity_poly.entity_id
_entity_poly.type
_entity_poly.pdbx_seq_one_letter_code
_entity_poly.pdbx_strand_id
1 'polypeptide(L)'
;MYSLFEIRKILSVSKPGGCNGAKILLAAYTENKEHSVLALVCSNGYLLFRHVSSKLNAPVIRQLCWFNNPEKEIKALSFDSSGMWLLTVTQDATLYILPVSPIVESVVKTPASWKIDNLTEIKLTGQRALTTSVQWWLTHEAEHIAIIGSEVI
;
A
#
# COMPACT_ATOMS: atom_id res chain seq x y z
N MET A 1 -25.48 29.72 1.88
CA MET A 1 -24.22 29.30 1.23
C MET A 1 -23.87 27.94 1.82
N TYR A 2 -24.10 26.84 1.10
CA TYR A 2 -23.81 25.50 1.61
C TYR A 2 -22.31 25.25 1.50
N SER A 3 -21.69 24.73 2.56
CA SER A 3 -20.30 24.30 2.48
C SER A 3 -20.23 23.08 1.58
N LEU A 4 -19.68 23.25 0.37
CA LEU A 4 -19.50 22.17 -0.60
C LEU A 4 -18.42 21.16 -0.16
N PHE A 5 -17.53 21.58 0.74
CA PHE A 5 -16.42 20.77 1.23
C PHE A 5 -16.30 20.88 2.75
N GLU A 6 -15.95 19.76 3.39
CA GLU A 6 -15.59 19.70 4.81
C GLU A 6 -14.24 18.98 4.93
N ILE A 7 -13.25 19.64 5.52
CA ILE A 7 -11.95 19.02 5.79
C ILE A 7 -12.01 18.42 7.18
N ARG A 8 -11.77 17.10 7.29
CA ARG A 8 -11.69 16.41 8.58
C ARG A 8 -10.30 15.85 8.83
N LYS A 9 -9.78 16.09 10.03
CA LYS A 9 -8.57 15.42 10.52
C LYS A 9 -8.97 14.05 11.09
N ILE A 10 -8.66 12.99 10.35
CA ILE A 10 -9.09 11.63 10.70
C ILE A 10 -8.01 10.87 11.48
N LEU A 11 -6.73 11.17 11.23
CA LEU A 11 -5.61 10.52 11.90
C LEU A 11 -4.46 11.49 12.10
N SER A 12 -3.82 11.41 13.27
CA SER A 12 -2.57 12.11 13.61
C SER A 12 -1.70 11.12 14.34
N VAL A 13 -0.47 10.90 13.88
CA VAL A 13 0.53 10.16 14.66
C VAL A 13 1.39 11.19 15.38
N SER A 14 1.30 11.24 16.71
CA SER A 14 2.16 12.09 17.54
C SER A 14 3.53 11.46 17.73
N LYS A 15 4.57 12.29 17.77
CA LYS A 15 5.96 11.85 18.02
C LYS A 15 6.05 11.26 19.44
N PRO A 16 6.39 9.98 19.64
CA PRO A 16 6.73 9.50 20.97
C PRO A 16 8.03 10.19 21.38
N GLY A 17 8.11 10.72 22.60
CA GLY A 17 9.32 11.38 23.09
C GLY A 17 10.55 10.46 22.92
N GLY A 18 11.59 10.97 22.27
CA GLY A 18 12.92 10.34 22.25
C GLY A 18 13.26 9.41 21.08
N CYS A 19 12.33 9.03 20.19
CA CYS A 19 12.67 8.22 19.01
C CYS A 19 12.65 9.06 17.72
N ASN A 20 13.63 8.83 16.84
CA ASN A 20 13.61 9.35 15.48
C ASN A 20 12.30 8.89 14.82
N GLY A 21 11.35 9.81 14.66
CA GLY A 21 10.01 9.48 14.17
C GLY A 21 10.07 8.87 12.77
N ALA A 22 9.26 7.84 12.53
CA ALA A 22 9.11 7.29 11.19
C ALA A 22 8.45 8.32 10.27
N LYS A 23 9.00 8.49 9.06
CA LYS A 23 8.43 9.35 8.01
C LYS A 23 7.55 8.50 7.11
N ILE A 24 6.48 9.08 6.60
CA ILE A 24 5.73 8.47 5.50
C ILE A 24 6.46 8.82 4.20
N LEU A 25 6.85 7.80 3.44
CA LEU A 25 7.58 7.93 2.19
C LEU A 25 6.63 7.96 1.00
N LEU A 26 5.66 7.04 0.99
CA LEU A 26 4.71 6.88 -0.10
C LEU A 26 3.32 6.60 0.47
N ALA A 27 2.30 6.90 -0.34
CA ALA A 27 0.91 6.59 -0.03
C ALA A 27 0.19 6.12 -1.29
N ALA A 28 -0.70 5.15 -1.14
CA ALA A 28 -1.71 4.81 -2.12
C ALA A 28 -3.07 4.76 -1.45
N TYR A 29 -4.11 5.15 -2.17
CA TYR A 29 -5.48 5.18 -1.68
C TYR A 29 -6.41 4.65 -2.77
N THR A 30 -7.45 3.94 -2.35
CA THR A 30 -8.59 3.67 -3.20
C THR A 30 -9.87 3.62 -2.38
N GLU A 31 -10.97 3.91 -3.05
CA GLU A 31 -12.30 3.94 -2.48
C GLU A 31 -13.31 3.40 -3.49
N ASN A 32 -14.20 2.57 -2.99
CA ASN A 32 -15.38 2.12 -3.71
C ASN A 32 -16.60 2.32 -2.82
N LYS A 33 -17.77 1.87 -3.29
CA LYS A 33 -19.04 2.04 -2.58
C LYS A 33 -19.09 1.30 -1.23
N GLU A 34 -18.26 0.27 -1.04
CA GLU A 34 -18.32 -0.60 0.14
C GLU A 34 -17.24 -0.27 1.17
N HIS A 35 -16.07 0.16 0.71
CA HIS A 35 -14.93 0.41 1.58
C HIS A 35 -13.92 1.39 0.97
N SER A 36 -13.10 1.97 1.83
CA SER A 36 -11.92 2.75 1.49
C SER A 36 -10.69 2.21 2.20
N VAL A 37 -9.57 2.21 1.49
CA VAL A 37 -8.30 1.71 2.01
C VAL A 37 -7.17 2.65 1.65
N LEU A 38 -6.30 2.88 2.64
CA LEU A 38 -5.08 3.67 2.53
C LEU A 38 -3.90 2.80 2.93
N ALA A 39 -2.91 2.71 2.05
CA ALA A 39 -1.60 2.12 2.33
C ALA A 39 -0.55 3.24 2.46
N LEU A 40 0.29 3.16 3.49
CA LEU A 40 1.38 4.09 3.75
C LEU A 40 2.69 3.32 3.90
N VAL A 41 3.71 3.70 3.13
CA VAL A 41 5.07 3.20 3.30
C VAL A 41 5.80 4.06 4.33
N CYS A 42 6.31 3.45 5.39
CA CYS A 42 7.02 4.13 6.45
C CYS A 42 8.53 3.94 6.30
N SER A 43 9.31 4.96 6.64
CA SER A 43 10.78 4.97 6.54
C SER A 43 11.50 4.00 7.48
N ASN A 44 10.76 3.35 8.37
CA ASN A 44 11.25 2.34 9.30
C ASN A 44 10.99 0.90 8.79
N GLY A 45 10.64 0.74 7.50
CA GLY A 45 10.45 -0.57 6.87
C GLY A 45 9.07 -1.19 7.11
N TYR A 46 8.07 -0.41 7.51
CA TYR A 46 6.71 -0.91 7.71
C TYR A 46 5.74 -0.34 6.69
N LEU A 47 4.77 -1.17 6.29
CA LEU A 47 3.57 -0.77 5.58
C LEU A 47 2.42 -0.64 6.58
N LEU A 48 1.77 0.53 6.60
CA LEU A 48 0.57 0.76 7.38
C LEU A 48 -0.64 0.73 6.47
N PHE A 49 -1.67 0.00 6.88
CA PHE A 49 -2.96 -0.05 6.22
C PHE A 49 -4.02 0.54 7.13
N ARG A 50 -4.84 1.44 6.58
CA ARG A 50 -6.08 1.90 7.21
C ARG A 50 -7.24 1.50 6.31
N HIS A 51 -8.16 0.72 6.84
CA HIS A 51 -9.34 0.23 6.13
C HIS A 51 -10.60 0.72 6.83
N VAL A 52 -11.56 1.20 6.05
CA VAL A 52 -12.90 1.58 6.50
C VAL A 52 -13.88 0.91 5.58
N SER A 53 -14.87 0.22 6.15
CA SER A 53 -15.93 -0.42 5.38
C SER A 53 -17.28 -0.14 6.03
N SER A 54 -18.35 -0.11 5.24
CA SER A 54 -19.72 -0.03 5.74
C SER A 54 -20.09 -1.17 6.69
N LYS A 55 -19.40 -2.32 6.58
CA LYS A 55 -19.59 -3.49 7.45
C LYS A 55 -18.88 -3.35 8.81
N LEU A 56 -17.99 -2.37 8.96
CA LEU A 56 -17.16 -2.18 10.15
C LEU A 56 -17.69 -1.01 10.99
N ASN A 57 -17.83 -1.22 12.29
CA ASN A 57 -18.26 -0.17 13.22
C ASN A 57 -17.18 0.91 13.43
N ALA A 58 -15.91 0.62 13.13
CA ALA A 58 -14.80 1.55 13.27
C ALA A 58 -13.69 1.27 12.24
N PRO A 59 -12.87 2.28 11.88
CA PRO A 59 -11.69 2.09 11.05
C PRO A 59 -10.71 1.07 11.64
N VAL A 60 -10.19 0.19 10.80
CA VAL A 60 -9.18 -0.80 11.17
C VAL A 60 -7.81 -0.32 10.71
N ILE A 61 -6.84 -0.34 11.61
CA ILE A 61 -5.44 -0.05 11.31
C ILE A 61 -4.62 -1.33 11.50
N ARG A 62 -3.76 -1.63 10.53
CA ARG A 62 -2.85 -2.78 10.54
C ARG A 62 -1.48 -2.36 10.07
N GLN A 63 -0.47 -3.07 10.57
CA GLN A 63 0.92 -2.85 10.24
C GLN A 63 1.52 -4.16 9.72
N LEU A 64 2.24 -4.05 8.62
CA LEU A 64 2.97 -5.13 7.99
C LEU A 64 4.46 -4.78 7.98
N CYS A 65 5.30 -5.71 8.45
CA CYS A 65 6.75 -5.58 8.32
C CYS A 65 7.14 -5.89 6.87
N TRP A 66 7.82 -4.95 6.21
CA TRP A 66 8.37 -5.17 4.87
C TRP A 66 9.73 -5.86 4.95
N PHE A 67 10.30 -6.22 3.80
CA PHE A 67 11.64 -6.80 3.74
C PHE A 67 12.66 -5.88 4.42
N ASN A 68 13.53 -6.46 5.26
CA ASN A 68 14.70 -5.77 5.80
C ASN A 68 15.88 -5.83 4.80
N ASN A 69 15.64 -5.36 3.57
CA ASN A 69 16.63 -5.30 2.50
C ASN A 69 16.47 -3.98 1.73
N PRO A 70 17.51 -3.12 1.65
CA PRO A 70 17.47 -1.87 0.89
C PRO A 70 17.13 -2.03 -0.59
N GLU A 71 17.57 -3.12 -1.25
CA GLU A 71 17.22 -3.41 -2.65
C GLU A 71 15.74 -3.71 -2.85
N LYS A 72 15.05 -4.09 -1.77
CA LYS A 72 13.61 -4.32 -1.76
C LYS A 72 12.84 -3.11 -1.24
N GLU A 73 13.45 -1.94 -1.11
CA GLU A 73 12.72 -0.73 -0.73
C GLU A 73 11.62 -0.42 -1.75
N ILE A 74 10.39 -0.15 -1.29
CA ILE A 74 9.27 0.17 -2.16
C ILE A 74 9.48 1.57 -2.74
N LYS A 75 9.51 1.67 -4.08
CA LYS A 75 9.64 2.93 -4.82
C LYS A 75 8.31 3.46 -5.32
N ALA A 76 7.36 2.56 -5.59
CA ALA A 76 6.01 2.92 -5.99
C ALA A 76 5.01 1.86 -5.54
N LEU A 77 3.76 2.27 -5.32
CA LEU A 77 2.66 1.36 -5.01
C LEU A 77 1.35 1.85 -5.61
N SER A 78 0.46 0.92 -5.97
CA SER A 78 -0.88 1.19 -6.47
C SER A 78 -1.84 0.10 -6.02
N PHE A 79 -3.04 0.48 -5.63
CA PHE A 79 -4.12 -0.48 -5.45
C PHE A 79 -4.70 -0.91 -6.79
N ASP A 80 -5.31 -2.09 -6.82
CA ASP A 80 -6.26 -2.43 -7.87
C ASP A 80 -7.59 -1.67 -7.66
N SER A 81 -8.47 -1.72 -8.65
CA SER A 81 -9.78 -1.04 -8.58
C SER A 81 -10.67 -1.51 -7.42
N SER A 82 -10.51 -2.74 -6.94
CA SER A 82 -11.28 -3.26 -5.81
C SER A 82 -10.72 -2.84 -4.46
N GLY A 83 -9.44 -2.45 -4.37
CA GLY A 83 -8.75 -2.19 -3.10
C GLY A 83 -8.37 -3.43 -2.31
N MET A 84 -8.60 -4.61 -2.87
CA MET A 84 -8.28 -5.89 -2.24
C MET A 84 -6.83 -6.29 -2.49
N TRP A 85 -6.18 -5.69 -3.50
CA TRP A 85 -4.82 -5.98 -3.89
C TRP A 85 -3.98 -4.72 -3.96
N LEU A 86 -2.74 -4.82 -3.49
CA LEU A 86 -1.75 -3.77 -3.63
C LEU A 86 -0.58 -4.28 -4.47
N LEU A 87 -0.29 -3.59 -5.56
CA LEU A 87 0.92 -3.76 -6.34
C LEU A 87 2.00 -2.83 -5.79
N THR A 88 3.19 -3.34 -5.55
CA THR A 88 4.37 -2.55 -5.21
C THR A 88 5.50 -2.84 -6.19
N VAL A 89 6.34 -1.84 -6.43
CA VAL A 89 7.59 -1.98 -7.17
C VAL A 89 8.74 -1.59 -6.26
N THR A 90 9.77 -2.41 -6.24
CA THR A 90 10.95 -2.21 -5.40
C THR A 90 12.12 -1.59 -6.16
N GLN A 91 13.15 -1.17 -5.43
CA GLN A 91 14.37 -0.56 -5.97
C GLN A 91 15.04 -1.43 -7.04
N ASP A 92 15.06 -2.75 -6.86
CA ASP A 92 15.57 -3.75 -7.81
C ASP A 92 14.62 -4.02 -9.02
N ALA A 93 13.57 -3.20 -9.18
CA ALA A 93 12.51 -3.35 -10.19
C ALA A 93 11.70 -4.67 -10.08
N THR A 94 11.74 -5.35 -8.93
CA THR A 94 10.86 -6.47 -8.64
C THR A 94 9.45 -5.97 -8.32
N LEU A 95 8.43 -6.67 -8.82
CA LEU A 95 7.03 -6.41 -8.49
C LEU A 95 6.55 -7.38 -7.41
N TYR A 96 5.76 -6.86 -6.48
CA TYR A 96 5.07 -7.66 -5.48
C TYR A 96 3.57 -7.35 -5.49
N ILE A 97 2.76 -8.39 -5.53
CA ILE A 97 1.30 -8.29 -5.34
C ILE A 97 0.96 -8.78 -3.93
N LEU A 98 0.35 -7.88 -3.14
CA LEU A 98 -0.08 -8.13 -1.77
C LEU A 98 -1.61 -8.27 -1.72
N PRO A 99 -2.16 -9.36 -1.16
CA PRO A 99 -3.57 -9.40 -0.77
C PRO A 99 -3.79 -8.54 0.49
N VAL A 100 -4.56 -7.46 0.36
CA VAL A 100 -4.82 -6.49 1.42
C VAL A 100 -5.99 -6.92 2.29
N SER A 101 -7.01 -7.54 1.72
CA SER A 101 -8.19 -8.02 2.44
C SER A 101 -7.88 -8.91 3.65
N PRO A 102 -7.06 -9.98 3.56
CA PRO A 102 -6.75 -10.79 4.73
C PRO A 102 -5.94 -10.02 5.78
N ILE A 103 -5.18 -8.99 5.38
CA ILE A 103 -4.41 -8.16 6.32
C ILE A 103 -5.37 -7.32 7.16
N VAL A 104 -6.36 -6.69 6.53
CA VAL A 104 -7.26 -5.73 7.19
C VAL A 104 -8.48 -6.37 7.85
N GLU A 105 -8.95 -7.51 7.36
CA GLU A 105 -10.13 -8.22 7.88
C GLU A 105 -9.81 -9.25 8.96
N SER A 106 -8.53 -9.60 9.16
CA SER A 106 -8.15 -10.56 10.19
C SER A 106 -8.56 -10.06 11.58
N VAL A 107 -9.48 -10.82 12.20
CA VAL A 107 -10.05 -10.60 13.54
C VAL A 107 -8.99 -10.75 14.63
N VAL A 108 -7.90 -11.45 14.33
CA VAL A 108 -6.80 -11.67 15.28
C VAL A 108 -5.96 -10.40 15.36
N LYS A 109 -6.00 -9.74 16.53
CA LYS A 109 -5.06 -8.70 16.94
C LYS A 109 -3.63 -9.32 16.94
N THR A 110 -2.96 -9.22 15.80
CA THR A 110 -1.53 -9.40 15.40
C THR A 110 -0.45 -9.67 16.48
N PRO A 111 0.80 -10.16 16.14
CA PRO A 111 1.47 -10.23 14.81
C PRO A 111 2.43 -11.46 14.60
N ALA A 112 2.22 -12.36 13.63
CA ALA A 112 3.30 -13.30 13.19
C ALA A 112 2.99 -14.11 11.92
N SER A 113 1.72 -14.37 11.59
CA SER A 113 1.40 -15.42 10.62
C SER A 113 1.25 -14.95 9.18
N TRP A 114 1.10 -13.64 8.89
CA TRP A 114 1.23 -13.16 7.52
C TRP A 114 2.71 -13.04 7.19
N LYS A 115 3.28 -14.18 6.81
CA LYS A 115 4.63 -14.23 6.26
C LYS A 115 4.60 -13.59 4.88
N ILE A 116 5.67 -12.86 4.58
CA ILE A 116 6.08 -12.40 3.26
C ILE A 116 5.97 -13.53 2.20
N ASP A 117 5.99 -14.78 2.62
CA ASP A 117 5.78 -15.98 1.77
C ASP A 117 4.46 -15.97 0.98
N ASN A 118 3.45 -15.20 1.38
CA ASN A 118 2.19 -15.07 0.63
C ASN A 118 2.22 -13.99 -0.47
N LEU A 119 3.36 -13.33 -0.66
CA LEU A 119 3.54 -12.35 -1.74
C LEU A 119 3.69 -13.06 -3.08
N THR A 120 2.97 -12.59 -4.09
CA THR A 120 3.29 -12.99 -5.47
C THR A 120 4.42 -12.10 -5.97
N GLU A 121 5.60 -12.69 -6.19
CA GLU A 121 6.78 -12.02 -6.74
C GLU A 121 6.80 -12.15 -8.26
N ILE A 122 6.94 -11.03 -8.97
CA ILE A 122 7.10 -11.00 -10.43
C ILE A 122 8.43 -10.32 -10.73
N LYS A 123 9.42 -11.12 -11.17
CA LYS A 123 10.72 -10.61 -11.60
C LYS A 123 10.63 -10.11 -13.02
N LEU A 124 10.96 -8.84 -13.21
CA LEU A 124 11.07 -8.24 -14.52
C LEU A 124 12.44 -8.58 -15.12
N THR A 125 12.47 -9.01 -16.37
CA THR A 125 13.72 -9.28 -17.10
C THR A 125 14.25 -8.02 -17.78
N GLY A 126 15.58 -7.99 -17.99
CA GLY A 126 16.29 -6.92 -18.69
C GLY A 126 16.86 -5.82 -17.77
N GLN A 127 17.74 -5.00 -18.32
CA GLN A 127 18.25 -3.82 -17.63
C GLN A 127 17.18 -2.73 -17.67
N ARG A 128 16.78 -2.23 -16.50
CA ARG A 128 15.73 -1.22 -16.37
C ARG A 128 16.28 0.02 -15.66
N ALA A 129 15.80 1.18 -16.08
CA ALA A 129 15.97 2.41 -15.32
C ALA A 129 15.22 2.32 -13.98
N LEU A 130 15.55 3.20 -13.04
CA LEU A 130 14.92 3.20 -11.72
C LEU A 130 13.41 3.46 -11.85
N THR A 131 12.62 2.67 -11.14
CA THR A 131 11.17 2.84 -11.12
C THR A 131 10.81 4.05 -10.27
N THR A 132 9.94 4.90 -10.80
CA THR A 132 9.47 6.13 -10.14
C THR A 132 7.97 6.09 -9.85
N SER A 133 7.20 5.31 -10.60
CA SER A 133 5.75 5.23 -10.45
C SER A 133 5.20 3.89 -10.92
N VAL A 134 4.02 3.53 -10.41
CA VAL A 134 3.26 2.37 -10.86
C VAL A 134 1.78 2.68 -10.83
N GLN A 135 1.03 2.16 -11.78
CA GLN A 135 -0.42 2.23 -11.82
C GLN A 135 -1.02 0.87 -12.16
N TRP A 136 -2.14 0.55 -11.51
CA TRP A 136 -2.88 -0.70 -11.74
C TRP A 136 -4.35 -0.39 -12.02
N TRP A 137 -4.86 -0.86 -13.15
CA TRP A 137 -6.29 -0.84 -13.44
C TRP A 137 -6.78 -2.15 -14.05
N LEU A 138 -8.10 -2.30 -14.05
CA LEU A 138 -8.83 -3.37 -14.71
C LEU A 138 -9.44 -2.82 -16.01
N THR A 139 -9.22 -3.50 -17.13
CA THR A 139 -9.84 -3.12 -18.41
C THR A 139 -11.32 -3.50 -18.44
N HIS A 140 -12.04 -2.97 -19.42
CA HIS A 140 -13.42 -3.41 -19.70
C HIS A 140 -13.52 -4.89 -20.07
N GLU A 141 -12.42 -5.48 -20.57
CA GLU A 141 -12.31 -6.90 -20.92
C GLU A 141 -11.90 -7.77 -19.72
N ALA A 142 -11.93 -7.21 -18.50
CA ALA A 142 -11.54 -7.87 -17.26
C ALA A 142 -10.05 -8.29 -17.20
N GLU A 143 -9.18 -7.58 -17.89
CA GLU A 143 -7.74 -7.79 -17.84
C GLU A 143 -7.07 -6.84 -16.84
N HIS A 144 -6.16 -7.37 -16.04
CA HIS A 144 -5.36 -6.55 -15.12
C HIS A 144 -4.14 -5.99 -15.86
N ILE A 145 -4.05 -4.65 -15.93
CA ILE A 145 -2.90 -3.96 -16.52
C ILE A 145 -2.14 -3.22 -15.43
N ALA A 146 -0.83 -3.45 -15.40
CA ALA A 146 0.11 -2.69 -14.59
C ALA A 146 1.04 -1.88 -15.50
N ILE A 147 1.10 -0.56 -15.29
CA ILE A 147 2.06 0.32 -15.96
C ILE A 147 3.11 0.76 -14.96
N ILE A 148 4.37 0.63 -15.35
CA ILE A 148 5.53 1.01 -14.55
C ILE A 148 6.21 2.18 -15.25
N GLY A 149 6.26 3.31 -14.56
CA GLY A 149 7.04 4.46 -14.99
C GLY A 149 8.45 4.39 -14.43
N SER A 150 9.45 4.51 -15.30
CA SER A 150 10.85 4.62 -14.92
C SER A 150 11.39 6.02 -15.20
N GLU A 151 12.57 6.33 -14.66
CA GLU A 151 13.33 7.51 -15.07
C GLU A 151 13.59 7.49 -16.60
N VAL A 152 13.62 8.69 -17.19
CA VAL A 152 14.04 8.89 -18.57
C VAL A 152 15.55 9.12 -18.55
N ILE A 153 16.31 8.24 -19.19
CA ILE A 153 17.78 8.32 -19.32
C ILE A 153 18.12 9.04 -20.63
#